data_AF-A0AB39TXU6-F1
#
_entry.id   AF-A0AB39TXU6-F1
#
_cell.length_a   1.000
_cell.length_b   1.000
_cell.length_c   1.000
_cell.angle_alpha   90.00
_cell.angle_beta   90.00
_cell.angle_gamma   90.00
#
_symmetry.space_group_name_H-M   'P 1'
#
loop_
_entity.id
_entity.type
_entity.pdbx_description
1 polymer ?
#
loop_
_entity_poly.entity_id
_entity_poly.type
_entity_poly.pdbx_seq_one_letter_code
_entity_poly.pdbx_strand_id
1 'polypeptide(L)'
;MTGSSRARLDQPRTARPGLISLPTYDPEAFGVLSERIARFLGTGRFIVWMTVFVVVWIGWNTLLPAAARFDEYPFIFLTLALSLQASYAAPLILLAQNRQDNRDRVNMEQDRARSDRSIADTEYLTREVAALRHGLGEVATRDFVRSELQSLLREMDERRGAPEAL
;
A
#
# COMPACT_ATOMS: atom_id res chain seq x y z
N MET A 1 9.91 26.84 53.37
CA MET A 1 9.67 25.80 52.33
C MET A 1 8.79 26.41 51.25
N THR A 2 9.39 26.95 50.19
CA THR A 2 8.69 27.59 49.06
C THR A 2 8.90 26.73 47.82
N GLY A 3 7.87 25.97 47.44
CA GLY A 3 7.89 25.09 46.27
C GLY A 3 7.61 25.87 44.98
N SER A 4 8.60 25.98 44.12
CA SER A 4 8.48 26.54 42.78
C SER A 4 7.64 25.62 41.88
N SER A 5 6.53 26.12 41.35
CA SER A 5 5.67 25.40 40.40
C SER A 5 6.32 25.40 39.02
N ARG A 6 6.95 24.28 38.64
CA ARG A 6 7.47 24.05 37.29
C ARG A 6 6.31 23.94 36.30
N ALA A 7 6.16 24.93 35.43
CA ALA A 7 5.27 24.87 34.27
C ALA A 7 5.75 23.76 33.33
N ARG A 8 4.90 22.74 33.11
CA ARG A 8 5.18 21.62 32.20
C ARG A 8 5.15 22.11 30.76
N LEU A 9 6.27 21.97 30.06
CA LEU A 9 6.49 22.35 28.65
C LEU A 9 6.05 21.27 27.64
N ASP A 10 5.32 20.25 28.10
CA ASP A 10 5.08 19.00 27.36
C ASP A 10 3.71 18.94 26.66
N GLN A 11 3.00 20.07 26.58
CA GLN A 11 1.76 20.16 25.82
C GLN A 11 2.01 20.94 24.53
N PRO A 12 1.85 20.32 23.35
CA PRO A 12 1.88 21.07 22.11
C PRO A 12 0.75 22.10 22.15
N ARG A 13 1.11 23.39 22.12
CA ARG A 13 0.14 24.49 22.07
C ARG A 13 -0.68 24.32 20.80
N THR A 14 -1.91 23.81 20.92
CA THR A 14 -2.88 23.78 19.83
C THR A 14 -3.07 25.20 19.32
N ALA A 15 -2.78 25.40 18.03
CA ALA A 15 -2.84 26.68 17.36
C ALA A 15 -4.19 27.37 17.63
N ARG A 16 -4.13 28.67 17.99
CA ARG A 16 -5.30 29.52 18.18
C ARG A 16 -6.19 29.47 16.92
N PRO A 17 -7.52 29.34 17.04
CA PRO A 17 -8.38 29.56 15.89
C PRO A 17 -8.37 31.06 15.60
N GLY A 18 -7.56 31.46 14.62
CA GLY A 18 -7.56 32.80 14.07
C GLY A 18 -8.87 33.07 13.33
N LEU A 19 -9.27 34.34 13.31
CA LEU A 19 -10.50 34.93 12.79
C LEU A 19 -10.82 34.69 11.29
N ILE A 20 -10.12 33.77 10.63
CA ILE A 20 -10.23 33.47 9.21
C ILE A 20 -10.51 31.96 9.09
N SER A 21 -11.77 31.60 9.00
CA SER A 21 -12.17 30.25 8.59
C SER A 21 -11.83 30.08 7.10
N LEU A 22 -10.59 29.68 6.81
CA LEU A 22 -10.28 29.10 5.51
C LEU A 22 -11.26 27.94 5.28
N PRO A 23 -11.99 27.88 4.15
CA PRO A 23 -12.84 26.74 3.87
C PRO A 23 -11.97 25.47 3.97
N THR A 24 -12.32 24.59 4.89
CA THR A 24 -11.62 23.31 5.07
C THR A 24 -11.76 22.55 3.76
N TYR A 25 -10.67 22.53 3.00
CA TYR A 25 -10.52 21.73 1.80
C TYR A 25 -10.75 20.27 2.20
N ASP A 26 -11.83 19.65 1.72
CA ASP A 26 -12.22 18.29 2.06
C ASP A 26 -11.40 17.28 1.24
N PRO A 27 -10.34 16.67 1.81
CA PRO A 27 -9.44 15.79 1.08
C PRO A 27 -10.13 14.53 0.53
N GLU A 28 -11.30 14.17 1.04
CA GLU A 28 -12.07 12.99 0.62
C GLU A 28 -12.76 13.23 -0.73
N ALA A 29 -13.40 14.39 -0.91
CA ALA A 29 -14.06 14.77 -2.16
C ALA A 29 -13.05 14.87 -3.33
N PHE A 30 -11.89 15.47 -3.08
CA PHE A 30 -10.80 15.51 -4.06
C PHE A 30 -10.22 14.14 -4.34
N GLY A 31 -10.25 13.23 -3.37
CA GLY A 31 -9.79 11.86 -3.56
C GLY A 31 -10.61 11.07 -4.56
N VAL A 32 -11.94 11.15 -4.45
CA VAL A 32 -12.87 10.49 -5.38
C VAL A 32 -12.78 11.11 -6.78
N LEU A 33 -12.68 12.44 -6.86
CA LEU A 33 -12.52 13.14 -8.14
C LEU A 33 -11.19 12.74 -8.82
N SER A 34 -10.09 12.71 -8.06
CA SER A 34 -8.77 12.34 -8.57
C SER A 34 -8.74 10.90 -9.08
N GLU A 35 -9.38 9.97 -8.38
CA GLU A 35 -9.45 8.56 -8.80
C GLU A 35 -10.29 8.37 -10.08
N ARG A 36 -11.34 9.17 -10.27
CA ARG A 36 -12.13 9.19 -11.50
C ARG A 36 -11.33 9.77 -12.68
N ILE A 37 -10.63 10.87 -12.43
CA ILE A 37 -9.75 11.55 -13.39
C ILE A 37 -8.60 10.61 -13.80
N ALA A 38 -7.94 9.95 -12.85
CA ALA A 38 -6.85 9.00 -13.11
C ALA A 38 -7.30 7.83 -13.98
N ARG A 39 -8.46 7.22 -13.69
CA ARG A 39 -9.02 6.14 -14.53
C ARG A 39 -9.40 6.63 -15.93
N PHE A 40 -9.87 7.87 -16.05
CA PHE A 40 -10.27 8.45 -17.33
C PHE A 40 -9.07 8.80 -18.23
N LEU A 41 -8.06 9.50 -17.68
CA LEU A 41 -6.82 9.87 -18.38
C LEU A 41 -5.91 8.67 -18.69
N GLY A 42 -5.90 7.65 -17.83
CA GLY A 42 -5.11 6.43 -18.04
C GLY A 42 -5.66 5.50 -19.13
N THR A 43 -6.87 5.77 -19.65
CA THR A 43 -7.50 4.96 -20.70
C THR A 43 -7.34 5.64 -22.07
N GLY A 44 -7.00 4.88 -23.12
CA GLY A 44 -6.90 5.40 -24.51
C GLY A 44 -8.18 6.05 -25.06
N ARG A 45 -9.32 5.89 -24.38
CA ARG A 45 -10.60 6.54 -24.69
C ARG A 45 -10.53 8.06 -24.65
N PHE A 46 -9.74 8.66 -23.76
CA PHE A 46 -9.60 10.12 -23.69
C PHE A 46 -8.99 10.68 -24.98
N ILE A 47 -7.92 10.04 -25.46
CA ILE A 47 -7.23 10.43 -26.70
C ILE A 47 -8.20 10.37 -27.88
N VAL A 48 -8.97 9.28 -28.00
CA VAL A 48 -9.97 9.13 -29.06
C VAL A 48 -11.00 10.27 -29.03
N TRP A 49 -11.57 10.57 -27.86
CA TRP A 49 -12.54 11.67 -27.72
C TRP A 49 -11.94 13.03 -28.07
N MET A 50 -10.71 13.31 -27.63
CA MET A 50 -9.99 14.55 -27.95
C MET A 50 -9.73 14.68 -29.45
N THR A 51 -9.30 13.61 -30.11
CA THR A 51 -9.10 13.61 -31.57
C THR A 51 -10.41 13.87 -32.31
N VAL A 52 -11.51 13.21 -31.91
CA VAL A 52 -12.84 13.44 -32.50
C VAL A 52 -13.26 14.89 -32.31
N PHE A 53 -13.08 15.47 -31.13
CA PHE A 53 -13.39 16.88 -30.86
C PHE A 53 -12.62 17.82 -31.80
N VAL A 54 -11.31 17.62 -31.96
CA VAL A 54 -10.48 18.45 -32.85
C VAL A 54 -10.93 18.30 -34.31
N VAL A 55 -11.18 17.07 -34.78
CA VAL A 55 -11.65 16.82 -36.14
C VAL A 55 -13.00 17.46 -36.40
N VAL A 56 -13.94 17.36 -35.46
CA VAL A 56 -15.26 17.99 -35.56
C VAL A 56 -15.14 19.52 -35.56
N TRP A 57 -14.26 20.10 -34.75
CA TRP A 57 -14.03 21.55 -34.72
C TRP A 57 -13.49 22.07 -36.05
N ILE A 58 -12.46 21.39 -36.60
CA ILE A 58 -11.89 21.75 -37.90
C ILE A 58 -12.95 21.55 -38.99
N GLY A 59 -13.68 20.44 -38.98
CA GLY A 59 -14.75 20.15 -39.93
C GLY A 59 -15.85 21.21 -39.91
N TRP A 60 -16.31 21.61 -38.72
CA TRP A 60 -17.30 22.66 -38.55
C TRP A 60 -16.81 24.00 -39.13
N ASN A 61 -15.58 24.39 -38.83
CA ASN A 61 -15.05 25.69 -39.28
C ASN A 61 -14.56 25.70 -40.74
N THR A 62 -14.40 24.55 -41.38
CA THR A 62 -13.97 24.46 -42.79
C THR A 62 -15.11 24.19 -43.75
N LEU A 63 -16.11 23.38 -43.35
CA LEU A 63 -17.20 22.95 -44.23
C LEU A 63 -18.40 23.90 -44.22
N LEU A 64 -18.57 24.73 -43.19
CA LEU A 64 -19.68 25.67 -43.10
C LEU A 64 -19.41 26.97 -43.90
N PRO A 65 -20.47 27.63 -44.42
CA PRO A 65 -20.35 28.92 -45.11
C PRO A 65 -19.69 30.00 -44.26
N ALA A 66 -19.07 30.99 -44.90
CA ALA A 66 -18.36 32.09 -44.24
C ALA A 66 -19.12 32.80 -43.11
N ALA A 67 -20.44 32.87 -43.21
CA ALA A 67 -21.28 33.49 -42.19
C ALA A 67 -21.46 32.67 -40.90
N ALA A 68 -21.15 31.37 -40.91
CA ALA A 68 -21.30 30.45 -39.77
C ALA A 68 -19.96 29.87 -39.26
N ARG A 69 -18.85 30.27 -39.86
CA ARG A 69 -17.50 29.93 -39.37
C ARG A 69 -17.21 30.75 -38.13
N PHE A 70 -16.92 30.07 -37.03
CA PHE A 70 -16.64 30.70 -35.74
C PHE A 70 -15.14 30.97 -35.53
N ASP A 71 -14.29 30.11 -36.10
CA ASP A 71 -12.83 30.10 -35.93
C ASP A 71 -12.15 29.78 -37.27
N GLU A 72 -11.88 30.80 -38.08
CA GLU A 72 -11.26 30.65 -39.40
C GLU A 72 -9.75 30.35 -39.28
N TYR A 73 -9.16 29.71 -40.31
CA TYR A 73 -7.74 29.38 -40.33
C TYR A 73 -6.90 30.65 -40.05
N PRO A 74 -6.05 30.68 -39.01
CA PRO A 74 -5.32 29.56 -38.40
C PRO A 74 -5.89 28.93 -37.09
N PHE A 75 -7.20 29.00 -36.84
CA PHE A 75 -7.86 28.38 -35.65
C PHE A 75 -7.34 28.91 -34.30
N ILE A 76 -7.46 30.21 -34.09
CA ILE A 76 -6.94 30.89 -32.90
C ILE A 76 -7.70 30.42 -31.65
N PHE A 77 -9.01 30.23 -31.72
CA PHE A 77 -9.80 29.79 -30.56
C PHE A 77 -9.45 28.36 -30.15
N LEU A 78 -9.32 27.43 -31.11
CA LEU A 78 -8.86 26.08 -30.84
C LEU A 78 -7.48 26.10 -30.15
N THR A 79 -6.56 26.91 -30.65
CA THR A 79 -5.20 27.03 -30.09
C THR A 79 -5.22 27.59 -28.67
N LEU A 80 -6.00 28.63 -28.42
CA LEU A 80 -6.18 29.22 -27.08
C LEU A 80 -6.80 28.21 -26.12
N ALA A 81 -7.82 27.46 -26.55
CA ALA A 81 -8.45 26.44 -25.72
C ALA A 81 -7.48 25.31 -25.35
N LEU A 82 -6.71 24.79 -26.31
CA LEU A 82 -5.73 23.73 -26.07
C LEU A 82 -4.58 24.18 -25.18
N SER A 83 -4.08 25.41 -25.36
CA SER A 83 -3.02 25.96 -24.50
C SER A 83 -3.49 26.19 -23.06
N LEU A 84 -4.72 26.70 -22.88
CA LEU A 84 -5.34 26.82 -21.57
C LEU A 84 -5.56 25.45 -20.92
N GLN A 85 -6.05 24.47 -21.67
CA GLN A 85 -6.24 23.10 -21.20
C GLN A 85 -4.92 22.53 -20.67
N ALA A 86 -3.83 22.66 -21.42
CA ALA A 86 -2.51 22.18 -21.01
C ALA A 86 -2.03 22.89 -19.73
N SER A 87 -2.23 24.22 -19.65
CA SER A 87 -1.83 25.02 -18.50
C SER A 87 -2.57 24.62 -17.21
N TYR A 88 -3.86 24.31 -17.29
CA TYR A 88 -4.65 23.87 -16.12
C TYR A 88 -4.49 22.39 -15.81
N ALA A 89 -4.16 21.56 -16.80
CA ALA A 89 -3.87 20.14 -16.59
C ALA A 89 -2.62 19.94 -15.72
N ALA A 90 -1.55 20.71 -15.95
CA ALA A 90 -0.30 20.59 -15.20
C ALA A 90 -0.45 20.65 -13.66
N PRO A 91 -1.09 21.68 -13.05
CA PRO A 91 -1.27 21.74 -11.61
C PRO A 91 -2.22 20.65 -11.08
N LEU A 92 -3.25 20.26 -11.83
CA LEU A 92 -4.13 19.15 -11.45
C LEU A 92 -3.39 17.81 -11.43
N ILE A 93 -2.53 17.57 -12.43
CA ILE A 93 -1.69 16.38 -12.50
C ILE A 93 -0.71 16.37 -11.33
N LEU A 94 -0.07 17.50 -11.01
CA LEU A 94 0.84 17.60 -9.86
C LEU A 94 0.14 17.29 -8.53
N LEU A 95 -1.09 17.78 -8.34
CA LEU A 95 -1.89 17.45 -7.16
C LEU A 95 -2.25 15.97 -7.09
N ALA A 96 -2.61 15.36 -8.22
CA ALA A 96 -2.88 13.94 -8.30
C ALA A 96 -1.62 13.10 -8.02
N GLN A 97 -0.47 13.51 -8.55
CA GLN A 97 0.84 12.88 -8.34
C GLN A 97 1.27 12.95 -6.87
N ASN A 98 1.25 14.12 -6.24
CA ASN A 98 1.59 14.27 -4.81
C ASN A 98 0.77 13.33 -3.92
N ARG A 99 -0.49 13.08 -4.29
CA ARG A 99 -1.38 12.18 -3.55
C ARG A 99 -1.06 10.70 -3.80
N GLN A 100 -0.69 10.34 -5.03
CA GLN A 100 -0.20 9.01 -5.38
C GLN A 100 1.11 8.73 -4.64
N ASP A 101 2.08 9.64 -4.71
CA ASP A 101 3.39 9.52 -4.05
C ASP A 101 3.26 9.32 -2.54
N ASN A 102 2.33 10.05 -1.89
CA ASN A 102 2.07 9.86 -0.46
C ASN A 102 1.49 8.47 -0.15
N ARG A 103 0.55 7.98 -0.97
CA ARG A 103 0.00 6.63 -0.82
C ARG A 103 1.07 5.56 -1.04
N ASP A 104 1.89 5.74 -2.06
CA ASP A 104 2.97 4.81 -2.41
C ASP A 104 4.03 4.78 -1.30
N ARG A 105 4.36 5.93 -0.71
CA ARG A 105 5.24 6.00 0.46
C ARG A 105 4.69 5.19 1.64
N VAL A 106 3.41 5.36 1.98
CA VAL A 106 2.78 4.61 3.08
C VAL A 106 2.81 3.11 2.79
N ASN A 107 2.51 2.70 1.56
CA ASN A 107 2.59 1.29 1.16
C ASN A 107 4.02 0.74 1.29
N MET A 108 5.03 1.49 0.85
CA MET A 108 6.44 1.10 0.97
C MET A 108 6.88 0.97 2.43
N GLU A 109 6.46 1.88 3.31
CA GLU A 109 6.76 1.79 4.75
C GLU A 109 6.11 0.55 5.39
N GLN A 110 4.87 0.23 5.01
CA GLN A 110 4.17 -0.96 5.48
C GLN A 110 4.82 -2.26 4.98
N ASP A 111 5.20 -2.31 3.70
CA ASP A 111 5.87 -3.48 3.11
C ASP A 111 7.24 -3.70 3.75
N ARG A 112 7.98 -2.63 4.04
CA ARG A 112 9.23 -2.72 4.79
C ARG A 112 9.01 -3.31 6.19
N ALA A 113 8.03 -2.81 6.94
CA ALA A 113 7.70 -3.33 8.27
C ALA A 113 7.17 -4.78 8.24
N ARG A 114 6.51 -5.21 7.15
CA ARG A 114 6.13 -6.61 6.94
C ARG A 114 7.34 -7.47 6.63
N SER A 115 8.26 -6.99 5.79
CA SER A 115 9.51 -7.69 5.46
C SER A 115 10.36 -7.92 6.71
N ASP A 116 10.54 -6.89 7.55
CA ASP A 116 11.33 -7.00 8.78
C ASP A 116 10.72 -8.05 9.74
N ARG A 117 9.39 -8.06 9.87
CA ARG A 117 8.68 -9.09 10.65
C ARG A 117 8.82 -10.49 10.04
N SER A 118 8.71 -10.62 8.72
CA SER A 118 8.87 -11.91 8.04
C SER A 118 10.27 -12.49 8.22
N ILE A 119 11.31 -11.63 8.23
CA ILE A 119 12.68 -12.05 8.51
C ILE A 119 12.81 -12.53 9.95
N ALA A 120 12.27 -11.79 10.92
CA ALA A 120 12.27 -12.18 12.33
C ALA A 120 11.52 -13.51 12.58
N ASP A 121 10.35 -13.69 11.97
CA ASP A 121 9.59 -14.94 12.05
C ASP A 121 10.37 -16.11 11.44
N THR A 122 11.06 -15.90 10.32
CA THR A 122 11.90 -16.92 9.70
C THR A 122 13.09 -17.29 10.59
N GLU A 123 13.74 -16.31 11.22
CA GLU A 123 14.84 -16.55 12.17
C GLU A 123 14.34 -17.32 13.40
N TYR A 124 13.18 -16.93 13.95
CA TYR A 124 12.54 -17.61 15.06
C TYR A 124 12.23 -19.07 14.73
N LEU A 125 11.54 -19.32 13.60
CA LEU A 125 11.23 -20.67 13.15
C LEU A 125 12.49 -21.49 12.88
N THR A 126 13.54 -20.90 12.32
CA THR A 126 14.82 -21.60 12.09
C THR A 126 15.46 -22.02 13.41
N ARG A 127 15.44 -21.15 14.43
CA ARG A 127 15.94 -21.47 15.77
C ARG A 127 15.10 -22.57 16.43
N GLU A 128 13.78 -22.48 16.32
CA GLU A 128 12.86 -23.48 16.88
C GLU A 128 13.03 -24.85 16.22
N VAL A 129 13.18 -24.89 14.88
CA VAL A 129 13.47 -26.12 14.14
C VAL A 129 14.82 -26.71 14.51
N ALA A 130 15.85 -25.87 14.72
CA ALA A 130 17.15 -26.33 15.19
C ALA A 130 17.08 -26.96 16.60
N ALA A 131 16.32 -26.33 17.52
CA ALA A 131 16.08 -26.85 18.86
C ALA A 131 15.29 -28.17 18.82
N LEU A 132 14.22 -28.24 18.03
CA LEU A 132 13.43 -29.44 17.80
C LEU A 132 14.30 -30.59 17.25
N ARG A 133 15.14 -30.30 16.25
CA ARG A 133 16.08 -31.28 15.67
C ARG A 133 17.07 -31.81 16.71
N HIS A 134 17.57 -30.96 17.59
CA HIS A 134 18.49 -31.38 18.65
C HIS A 134 17.80 -32.31 19.66
N GLY A 135 16.61 -31.92 20.15
CA GLY A 135 15.83 -32.76 21.09
C GLY A 135 15.35 -34.08 20.49
N LEU A 136 14.92 -34.09 19.23
CA LEU A 136 14.62 -35.34 18.50
C LEU A 136 15.86 -36.20 18.26
N GLY A 137 17.02 -35.57 18.04
CA GLY A 137 18.30 -36.26 17.88
C GLY A 137 18.69 -37.08 19.10
N GLU A 138 18.43 -36.58 20.31
CA GLU A 138 18.71 -37.31 21.55
C GLU A 138 17.81 -38.55 21.71
N VAL A 139 16.50 -38.41 21.49
CA VAL A 139 15.51 -39.49 21.65
C VAL A 139 15.57 -40.54 20.52
N ALA A 140 15.93 -40.12 19.30
CA ALA A 140 16.05 -41.01 18.15
C ALA A 140 17.44 -41.68 18.02
N THR A 141 18.30 -41.58 19.03
CA THR A 141 19.60 -42.25 18.99
C THR A 141 19.40 -43.77 18.95
N ARG A 142 20.06 -44.47 18.01
CA ARG A 142 19.94 -45.93 17.82
C ARG A 142 20.10 -46.70 19.13
N ASP A 143 20.98 -46.25 20.01
CA ASP A 143 21.26 -46.91 21.27
C ASP A 143 20.13 -46.73 22.30
N PHE A 144 19.45 -45.58 22.33
CA PHE A 144 18.26 -45.37 23.17
C PHE A 144 17.08 -46.21 22.69
N VAL A 145 16.81 -46.19 21.38
CA VAL A 145 15.75 -47.03 20.79
C VAL A 145 16.05 -48.51 21.02
N ARG A 146 17.32 -48.92 20.91
CA ARG A 146 17.76 -50.28 21.21
C ARG A 146 17.60 -50.63 22.69
N SER A 147 17.95 -49.74 23.61
CA SER A 147 17.80 -50.01 25.05
C SER A 147 16.35 -50.11 25.46
N GLU A 148 15.46 -49.27 24.91
CA GLU A 148 14.02 -49.37 25.19
C GLU A 148 13.39 -50.63 24.59
N LEU A 149 13.74 -50.99 23.35
CA LEU A 149 13.31 -52.26 22.78
C LEU A 149 13.77 -53.46 23.62
N GLN A 150 15.02 -53.45 24.11
CA GLN A 150 15.52 -54.50 25.00
C GLN A 150 14.81 -54.49 26.36
N SER A 151 14.55 -53.32 26.93
CA SER A 151 13.82 -53.16 28.19
C SER A 151 12.41 -53.77 28.09
N LEU A 152 11.65 -53.38 27.06
CA LEU A 152 10.30 -53.90 26.81
C LEU A 152 10.31 -55.41 26.53
N LEU A 153 11.27 -55.91 25.75
CA LEU A 153 11.43 -57.35 25.52
C LEU A 153 11.69 -58.11 26.83
N ARG A 154 12.52 -57.55 27.71
CA ARG A 154 12.88 -58.14 29.01
C ARG A 154 11.69 -58.17 29.96
N GLU A 155 10.90 -57.09 30.01
CA GLU A 155 9.66 -57.04 30.80
C GLU A 155 8.65 -58.10 30.31
N MET A 156 8.51 -58.27 28.99
CA MET A 156 7.65 -59.31 28.43
C MET A 156 8.12 -60.72 28.80
N ASP A 157 9.43 -60.97 28.77
CA ASP A 157 9.99 -62.28 29.12
C ASP A 157 9.86 -62.57 30.62
N GLU A 158 10.03 -61.56 31.48
CA GLU A 158 9.76 -61.67 32.92
C GLU A 158 8.28 -61.93 33.21
N ARG A 159 7.35 -61.28 32.49
CA ARG A 159 5.90 -61.60 32.60
C ARG A 159 5.57 -63.00 32.09
N ARG A 160 6.34 -63.54 31.14
CA ARG A 160 6.18 -64.91 30.63
C ARG A 160 6.84 -65.96 31.53
N GLY A 161 7.87 -65.57 32.27
CA GLY A 161 8.66 -66.40 33.19
C GLY A 161 8.22 -66.32 34.66
N ALA A 162 7.39 -65.35 35.04
CA ALA A 162 6.66 -65.34 36.31
C ALA A 162 5.71 -66.56 36.32
N PRO A 163 6.03 -67.64 37.07
CA PRO A 163 5.49 -68.97 36.81
C PRO A 163 4.02 -69.09 37.20
N GLU A 164 3.32 -70.03 36.56
CA GLU A 164 2.32 -70.84 37.24
C GLU A 164 2.98 -71.47 38.48
N ALA A 165 2.98 -70.75 39.59
CA ALA A 165 3.23 -71.29 40.90
C ALA A 165 1.89 -71.82 41.43
N LEU A 166 1.55 -73.05 41.04
CA LEU A 166 0.56 -73.92 41.70
C LEU A 166 1.28 -75.19 42.17
#